data_AF-A0AAR2JGB1-F1
#
_entry.id   AF-A0AAR2JGB1-F1
#
_cell.length_a   1.000
_cell.length_b   1.000
_cell.length_c   1.000
_cell.angle_alpha   90.00
_cell.angle_beta   90.00
_cell.angle_gamma   90.00
#
_symmetry.space_group_name_H-M   'P 1'
#
loop_
_entity.id
_entity.type
_entity.pdbx_description
1 polymer ?
#
loop_
_entity_poly.entity_id
_entity_poly.type
_entity_poly.pdbx_seq_one_letter_code
_entity_poly.pdbx_strand_id
1 'polypeptide(L)'
;MKQDNDPKHTSKSTTEWLKKNKMKTLEWPKWPSQSPDLNPIENLWQDLKTAVHKRSPSNLTQLELFCKEEWARISVTRCAKLVETYPKRLAAVIAAKGGSTKY
;
A
#
# COMPACT_ATOMS: atom_id res chain seq x y z
N MET A 1 1.42 11.69 -3.54
CA MET A 1 1.33 10.77 -2.39
C MET A 1 -0.05 10.14 -2.37
N LYS A 2 -0.14 8.84 -2.10
CA LYS A 2 -1.39 8.10 -1.96
C LYS A 2 -1.54 7.66 -0.50
N GLN A 3 -2.71 7.89 0.07
CA GLN A 3 -3.12 7.47 1.40
C GLN A 3 -4.56 6.94 1.31
N ASP A 4 -4.98 6.15 2.28
CA ASP A 4 -6.38 5.74 2.41
C ASP A 4 -7.22 6.86 3.05
N ASN A 5 -8.53 6.63 3.13
CA ASN A 5 -9.50 7.64 3.59
C ASN A 5 -9.68 7.63 5.13
N ASP A 6 -8.67 7.21 5.91
CA ASP A 6 -8.73 7.32 7.37
C ASP A 6 -8.87 8.80 7.78
N PRO A 7 -9.81 9.18 8.67
CA PRO A 7 -10.04 10.56 9.08
C PRO A 7 -8.77 11.29 9.56
N LYS A 8 -7.78 10.57 10.09
CA LYS A 8 -6.49 11.15 10.52
C LYS A 8 -5.72 11.75 9.34
N HIS A 9 -5.81 11.15 8.16
CA HIS A 9 -5.14 11.64 6.95
C HIS A 9 -5.76 12.92 6.38
N THR A 10 -7.04 13.17 6.70
CA THR A 10 -7.76 14.41 6.32
C THR A 10 -7.83 15.43 7.46
N SER A 11 -7.19 15.18 8.60
CA SER A 11 -7.18 16.12 9.72
C SER A 11 -6.53 17.45 9.33
N LYS A 12 -6.88 18.54 10.04
CA LYS A 12 -6.34 19.88 9.75
C LYS A 12 -4.82 19.91 9.83
N SER A 13 -4.25 19.33 10.90
CA SER A 13 -2.81 19.27 11.13
C SER A 13 -2.08 18.51 10.02
N THR A 14 -2.59 17.33 9.61
CA THR A 14 -1.99 16.55 8.53
C THR A 14 -2.07 17.28 7.19
N THR A 15 -3.22 17.89 6.88
CA THR A 15 -3.43 18.63 5.63
C THR A 15 -2.54 19.86 5.54
N GLU A 16 -2.39 20.62 6.63
CA GLU A 16 -1.50 21.78 6.72
C GLU A 16 -0.04 21.40 6.55
N TRP A 17 0.40 20.31 7.18
CA TRP A 17 1.75 19.80 7.02
C TRP A 17 2.04 19.39 5.57
N LEU A 18 1.10 18.70 4.91
CA LEU A 18 1.25 18.31 3.50
C LEU A 18 1.34 19.53 2.57
N LYS A 19 0.50 20.54 2.78
CA LYS A 19 0.55 21.80 2.03
C LYS A 19 1.89 22.52 2.24
N LYS A 20 2.35 22.63 3.48
CA LYS A 20 3.64 23.26 3.84
C LYS A 20 4.82 22.56 3.15
N ASN A 21 4.78 21.23 3.06
CA ASN A 21 5.82 20.43 2.41
C ASN A 21 5.64 20.28 0.89
N LYS A 22 4.68 21.00 0.29
CA LYS A 22 4.37 20.96 -1.16
C LYS A 22 4.09 19.53 -1.68
N MET A 23 3.59 18.66 -0.81
CA MET A 23 3.28 17.27 -1.14
C MET A 23 1.93 17.22 -1.84
N LYS A 24 1.92 16.92 -3.14
CA LYS A 24 0.68 16.66 -3.88
C LYS A 24 0.11 15.31 -3.48
N THR A 25 -0.94 15.29 -2.68
CA THR A 25 -1.77 14.12 -2.43
C THR A 25 -2.71 13.87 -3.60
N LEU A 26 -3.02 12.60 -3.87
CA LEU A 26 -4.20 12.26 -4.65
C LEU A 26 -5.43 12.61 -3.79
N GLU A 27 -5.94 13.83 -3.93
CA GLU A 27 -7.06 14.31 -3.14
C GLU A 27 -8.36 13.54 -3.48
N TRP A 28 -9.20 13.38 -2.45
CA TRP A 28 -10.62 13.07 -2.58
C TRP A 28 -11.26 14.00 -3.62
N PRO A 29 -12.07 13.52 -4.59
CA PRO A 29 -12.90 12.30 -4.59
C PRO A 29 -12.32 11.14 -5.43
N LYS A 30 -11.01 11.11 -5.69
CA LYS A 30 -10.40 10.13 -6.61
C LYS A 30 -10.14 8.73 -6.01
N TRP A 31 -10.28 8.54 -4.70
CA TRP A 31 -10.00 7.25 -4.06
C TRP A 31 -11.25 6.58 -3.47
N PRO A 32 -11.69 5.43 -4.00
CA PRO A 32 -12.82 4.71 -3.43
C PRO A 32 -12.46 4.17 -2.04
N SER A 33 -13.37 4.37 -1.09
CA SER A 33 -13.27 3.77 0.24
C SER A 33 -13.30 2.23 0.13
N GLN A 34 -12.69 1.54 1.10
CA GLN A 34 -12.69 0.07 1.18
C GLN A 34 -12.14 -0.63 -0.07
N SER A 35 -11.14 -0.04 -0.74
CA SER A 35 -10.52 -0.60 -1.94
C SER A 35 -9.06 -1.04 -1.71
N PRO A 36 -8.80 -2.05 -0.85
CA PRO A 36 -7.46 -2.58 -0.63
C PRO A 36 -6.86 -3.19 -1.91
N ASP A 37 -7.69 -3.77 -2.78
CA ASP A 37 -7.32 -4.32 -4.09
C ASP A 37 -6.55 -3.30 -4.96
N LEU A 38 -6.91 -2.03 -4.80
CA LEU A 38 -6.30 -0.93 -5.52
C LEU A 38 -5.04 -0.41 -4.82
N ASN A 39 -4.64 -0.90 -3.65
CA ASN A 39 -3.44 -0.46 -2.94
C ASN A 39 -2.26 -1.43 -3.16
N PRO A 40 -1.25 -1.08 -3.99
CA PRO A 40 -0.17 -2.01 -4.33
C PRO A 40 0.70 -2.40 -3.12
N ILE A 41 0.68 -1.60 -2.05
CA ILE A 41 1.41 -1.91 -0.82
C ILE A 41 0.87 -3.17 -0.13
N GLU A 42 -0.41 -3.52 -0.32
CA GLU A 42 -0.99 -4.75 0.24
C GLU A 42 -0.28 -5.99 -0.31
N ASN A 43 0.13 -5.96 -1.58
CA ASN A 43 0.91 -7.05 -2.16
C ASN A 43 2.33 -7.10 -1.59
N LEU A 44 2.95 -5.95 -1.31
CA LEU A 44 4.25 -5.90 -0.66
C LEU A 44 4.17 -6.40 0.79
N TRP A 45 3.10 -6.07 1.50
CA TRP A 45 2.83 -6.63 2.84
C TRP A 45 2.65 -8.13 2.80
N GLN A 46 1.96 -8.66 1.79
CA GLN A 46 1.82 -10.11 1.62
C GLN A 46 3.16 -10.79 1.32
N ASP A 47 3.98 -10.21 0.43
CA ASP A 47 5.32 -10.69 0.13
C ASP A 47 6.19 -10.72 1.41
N LEU A 48 6.17 -9.63 2.19
CA LEU A 48 6.89 -9.50 3.46
C LEU A 48 6.45 -10.53 4.49
N LYS A 49 5.15 -10.63 4.77
CA LYS A 49 4.59 -11.59 5.73
C LYS A 49 4.98 -13.02 5.35
N THR A 50 4.91 -13.35 4.06
CA THR A 50 5.29 -14.67 3.56
C THR A 50 6.76 -14.97 3.80
N ALA A 51 7.65 -14.01 3.53
CA ALA A 51 9.09 -14.17 3.72
C ALA A 51 9.46 -14.28 5.21
N VAL A 52 8.90 -13.41 6.05
CA VAL A 52 9.11 -13.42 7.50
C VAL A 52 8.57 -14.69 8.14
N HIS A 53 7.38 -15.14 7.74
CA HIS A 53 6.78 -16.38 8.26
C HIS A 53 7.64 -17.61 7.96
N LYS A 54 8.25 -17.69 6.78
CA LYS A 54 9.20 -18.76 6.40
C LYS A 54 10.44 -18.83 7.30
N ARG A 55 10.79 -17.73 7.96
CA ARG A 55 11.92 -17.67 8.91
C ARG A 55 11.52 -18.03 10.34
N SER A 56 10.23 -18.20 10.60
CA SER A 56 9.67 -18.65 11.88
C SER A 56 10.27 -17.93 13.10
N PRO A 57 10.12 -16.59 13.20
CA PRO A 57 10.64 -15.84 14.34
C PRO A 57 10.01 -16.33 15.65
N SER A 58 10.83 -16.52 16.68
CA SER A 58 10.37 -17.04 17.99
C SER A 58 10.06 -15.94 19.02
N ASN A 59 10.40 -14.69 18.71
CA ASN A 59 10.19 -13.53 19.59
C ASN A 59 10.10 -12.22 18.77
N LEU A 60 9.70 -11.14 19.44
CA LEU A 60 9.51 -9.84 18.81
C LEU A 60 10.81 -9.25 18.22
N THR A 61 11.95 -9.47 18.87
CA THR A 61 13.26 -8.98 18.36
C THR A 61 13.62 -9.65 17.04
N GLN A 62 13.44 -10.97 16.94
CA GLN A 62 13.65 -11.70 15.69
C GLN A 62 12.64 -11.28 14.63
N LEU A 63 11.37 -11.11 15.01
CA LEU A 63 10.33 -10.65 14.09
C LEU A 63 10.70 -9.29 13.48
N GLU A 64 11.11 -8.32 14.31
CA GLU A 64 11.51 -6.99 13.85
C GLU A 64 12.73 -7.06 12.92
N LEU A 65 13.77 -7.82 13.31
CA LEU A 65 14.97 -8.01 12.50
C LEU A 65 14.62 -8.60 11.14
N PHE A 66 13.81 -9.67 11.12
CA PHE A 66 13.43 -10.36 9.89
C PHE A 66 12.57 -9.46 9.00
N CYS A 67 11.66 -8.67 9.58
CA CYS A 67 10.89 -7.68 8.83
C CYS A 67 11.84 -6.67 8.13
N LYS A 68 12.85 -6.15 8.82
CA LYS A 68 13.82 -5.21 8.23
C LYS A 68 14.63 -5.85 7.11
N GLU A 69 15.15 -7.05 7.33
CA GLU A 69 15.97 -7.77 6.36
C GLU A 69 15.18 -8.18 5.11
N GLU A 70 13.98 -8.76 5.29
CA GLU A 70 13.15 -9.18 4.17
C GLU A 70 12.56 -7.99 3.41
N TRP A 71 12.25 -6.88 4.09
CA TRP A 71 11.86 -5.64 3.43
C TRP A 71 12.97 -5.09 2.54
N ALA A 72 14.21 -5.07 3.03
CA ALA A 72 15.36 -4.62 2.25
C ALA A 72 15.66 -5.51 1.02
N ARG A 73 15.20 -6.78 1.04
CA ARG A 73 15.33 -7.72 -0.08
C ARG A 73 14.27 -7.57 -1.16
N ILE A 74 13.20 -6.81 -0.92
CA ILE A 74 12.17 -6.56 -1.93
C ILE A 74 12.82 -5.79 -3.09
N SER A 75 12.92 -6.45 -4.24
CA SER A 75 13.56 -5.86 -5.41
C SER A 75 12.79 -4.63 -5.92
N VAL A 76 13.53 -3.63 -6.42
CA VAL A 76 12.95 -2.48 -7.12
C VAL A 76 12.07 -2.92 -8.29
N THR A 77 12.47 -3.98 -9.00
CA THR A 77 11.71 -4.58 -10.10
C THR A 77 10.33 -5.10 -9.66
N ARG A 78 10.22 -5.65 -8.44
CA ARG A 78 8.93 -6.08 -7.88
C ARG A 78 8.02 -4.87 -7.65
N CYS A 79 8.55 -3.80 -7.07
CA CYS A 79 7.83 -2.54 -6.88
C CYS A 79 7.36 -1.94 -8.21
N ALA A 80 8.25 -1.90 -9.23
CA ALA A 80 7.92 -1.40 -10.56
C ALA A 80 6.78 -2.19 -11.21
N LYS A 81 6.85 -3.52 -11.19
CA LYS A 81 5.78 -4.39 -11.73
C LYS A 81 4.43 -4.14 -11.05
N LEU A 82 4.41 -3.95 -9.74
CA LEU A 82 3.16 -3.65 -9.02
C LEU A 82 2.53 -2.32 -9.50
N VAL A 83 3.37 -1.29 -9.69
CA VAL A 83 2.93 0.00 -10.24
C VAL A 83 2.47 -0.14 -11.70
N GLU A 84 3.18 -0.90 -12.53
CA GLU A 84 2.80 -1.16 -13.93
C GLU A 84 1.46 -1.89 -14.06
N THR A 85 1.11 -2.77 -13.11
CA THR A 85 -0.17 -3.47 -13.11
C THR A 85 -1.35 -2.61 -12.67
N TYR A 86 -1.10 -1.41 -12.13
CA TYR A 86 -2.13 -0.54 -11.57
C TYR A 86 -3.26 -0.17 -12.53
N PRO A 87 -3.00 0.20 -13.80
CA PRO A 87 -4.07 0.47 -14.77
C PRO A 87 -4.98 -0.74 -14.99
N LYS A 88 -4.44 -1.96 -14.94
CA LYS A 88 -5.24 -3.19 -15.07
C LYS A 88 -6.18 -3.39 -13.88
N ARG A 89 -5.76 -3.01 -12.67
CA ARG A 89 -6.62 -3.06 -11.47
C ARG A 89 -7.75 -2.05 -11.55
N LEU A 90 -7.44 -0.82 -11.97
CA LEU A 90 -8.45 0.21 -12.21
C LEU A 90 -9.48 -0.27 -13.25
N ALA A 91 -9.02 -0.85 -14.37
CA ALA A 91 -9.91 -1.42 -15.37
C ALA A 91 -10.79 -2.54 -14.82
N ALA A 92 -10.25 -3.40 -13.94
CA ALA A 92 -11.02 -4.46 -13.28
C ALA A 92 -12.10 -3.90 -12.34
N VAL A 93 -11.80 -2.87 -11.54
CA VAL A 93 -12.80 -2.21 -10.68
C VAL A 93 -13.88 -1.52 -11.49
N ILE A 94 -13.51 -0.85 -12.60
CA ILE A 94 -14.48 -0.23 -13.52
C ILE A 94 -15.39 -1.31 -14.13
N ALA A 95 -14.83 -2.43 -14.60
CA ALA A 95 -15.59 -3.55 -15.14
C ALA A 95 -16.52 -4.19 -14.09
N ALA A 96 -16.07 -4.25 -12.83
CA ALA A 96 -16.86 -4.70 -11.68
C ALA A 96 -17.85 -3.64 -11.17
N LYS A 97 -17.97 -2.48 -11.83
CA LYS A 97 -18.81 -1.35 -11.41
C LYS A 97 -18.58 -0.92 -9.96
N GLY A 98 -17.33 -0.95 -9.51
CA GLY A 98 -16.94 -0.62 -8.13
C GLY A 98 -16.99 -1.80 -7.14
N GLY A 99 -17.36 -3.00 -7.59
CA GLY A 99 -17.27 -4.22 -6.78
C GLY A 99 -15.85 -4.76 -6.58
N SER A 100 -15.71 -5.75 -5.71
CA SER A 100 -14.44 -6.41 -5.40
C SER A 100 -13.82 -7.08 -6.62
N THR A 101 -12.49 -7.12 -6.66
CA THR A 101 -11.71 -7.73 -7.74
C THR A 101 -10.84 -8.86 -7.21
N LYS A 102 -10.12 -9.54 -8.12
CA LYS A 102 -9.19 -10.62 -7.76
C LYS A 102 -7.84 -10.12 -7.22
N TYR A 103 -7.63 -8.81 -7.13
CA TYR A 103 -6.33 -8.19 -6.86
C TYR A 103 -6.11 -7.90 -5.38
#